data_AF-D8ICD0-F1
#
_entry.id   AF-D8ICD0-F1
#
_cell.length_a   1.000
_cell.length_b   1.000
_cell.length_c   1.000
_cell.angle_alpha   90.00
_cell.angle_beta   90.00
_cell.angle_gamma   90.00
#
_symmetry.space_group_name_H-M   'P 1'
#
loop_
_entity.id
_entity.type
_entity.pdbx_description
1 polymer ?
#
loop_
_entity_poly.entity_id
_entity_poly.type
_entity_poly.pdbx_seq_one_letter_code
_entity_poly.pdbx_strand_id
1 'polypeptide(L)'
;MKKIFTNIPHAVKEIARILHIEGFKCFLVGGAVRDSIMGITPHEYDITTDAKPEDVQRMFKYTVPTGIKHGTVLVIIEDMHVEITTFRSDGNYSDGRHPDKVEYASSIEEDLPRRDLTINAMAYNVLDGTLIDMFDGMKDIKRKIVRSVGNPYERFSEDGLRIMRAIRFATKLNFDIEKETFEAICHSTGMLASIASERIREEFNGILLSNNPFRGIELLRKTGVLPLIMPELMQGFGVNQNKFHKYDVYYHILHTIQAVEPLENDQLTLLVRLAALFHDIAKPMVQKKVSKQDDPVYYNHEVVGSSVAKKIMKRLKYSNAEIEFVTLLVRQHMFYYQDEWTDGAVRRFMRAVGVENIKPLLKLREADRIGSGNRKDKESKAIPKLLARIDKIIEAENAITVKDLKIDGNDLIREFNLKQGPMIGKILNYLLDLILDEPDLNEKDILIEKTRIFLESNNINNEA
;
A
#
# COMPACT_ATOMS: atom_id res chain seq x y z
N MET A 1 -12.16 -14.90 -31.30
CA MET A 1 -11.63 -15.61 -30.11
C MET A 1 -10.16 -16.01 -30.26
N LYS A 2 -9.72 -16.71 -31.33
CA LYS A 2 -8.28 -17.09 -31.50
C LYS A 2 -7.23 -15.97 -31.39
N LYS A 3 -7.60 -14.70 -31.63
CA LYS A 3 -6.69 -13.53 -31.46
C LYS A 3 -6.57 -13.01 -30.01
N ILE A 4 -7.40 -13.48 -29.08
CA ILE A 4 -7.46 -12.96 -27.70
C ILE A 4 -6.39 -13.61 -26.80
N PHE A 5 -6.08 -14.88 -27.04
CA PHE A 5 -5.21 -15.70 -26.19
C PHE A 5 -3.86 -16.04 -26.86
N THR A 6 -3.33 -15.16 -27.71
CA THR A 6 -2.11 -15.45 -28.49
C THR A 6 -0.84 -15.50 -27.65
N ASN A 7 -0.82 -14.82 -26.50
CA ASN A 7 0.38 -14.61 -25.69
C ASN A 7 0.41 -15.47 -24.42
N ILE A 8 -0.24 -16.64 -24.42
CA ILE A 8 -0.13 -17.56 -23.29
C ILE A 8 1.32 -18.10 -23.22
N PRO A 9 2.01 -17.99 -22.08
CA PRO A 9 3.39 -18.44 -21.89
C PRO A 9 3.58 -19.92 -22.21
N HIS A 10 4.80 -20.28 -22.62
CA HIS A 10 5.17 -21.67 -22.89
C HIS A 10 4.94 -22.57 -21.68
N ALA A 11 5.38 -22.15 -20.49
CA ALA A 11 5.18 -22.87 -19.23
C ALA A 11 3.71 -23.24 -18.97
N VAL A 12 2.77 -22.30 -19.17
CA VAL A 12 1.33 -22.53 -18.97
C VAL A 12 0.78 -23.57 -19.97
N LYS A 13 1.21 -23.49 -21.24
CA LYS A 13 0.83 -24.48 -22.27
C LYS A 13 1.41 -25.86 -21.96
N GLU A 14 2.64 -25.91 -21.47
CA GLU A 14 3.32 -27.15 -21.12
C GLU A 14 2.67 -27.84 -19.92
N ILE A 15 2.31 -27.09 -18.87
CA ILE A 15 1.54 -27.60 -17.73
C ILE A 15 0.23 -28.24 -18.22
N ALA A 16 -0.53 -27.53 -19.06
CA ALA A 16 -1.78 -28.04 -19.58
C ALA A 16 -1.59 -29.30 -20.45
N ARG A 17 -0.52 -29.33 -21.26
CA ARG A 17 -0.17 -30.51 -22.08
C ARG A 17 0.14 -31.73 -21.20
N ILE A 18 0.91 -31.54 -20.13
CA ILE A 18 1.25 -32.61 -19.18
C ILE A 18 -0.02 -33.14 -18.50
N LEU A 19 -0.86 -32.26 -17.96
CA LEU A 19 -2.14 -32.64 -17.34
C LEU A 19 -3.02 -33.43 -18.32
N HIS A 20 -3.10 -32.98 -19.56
CA HIS A 20 -3.91 -33.64 -20.59
C HIS A 20 -3.40 -35.04 -20.96
N ILE A 21 -2.08 -35.22 -21.07
CA ILE A 21 -1.47 -36.53 -21.38
C ILE A 21 -1.71 -37.54 -20.25
N GLU A 22 -1.69 -37.08 -19.01
CA GLU A 22 -2.02 -37.88 -17.82
C GLU A 22 -3.53 -38.12 -17.65
N GLY A 23 -4.35 -37.61 -18.57
CA GLY A 23 -5.79 -37.86 -18.62
C GLY A 23 -6.66 -36.86 -17.85
N PHE A 24 -6.09 -35.77 -17.36
CA PHE A 24 -6.80 -34.74 -16.61
C PHE A 24 -7.31 -33.62 -17.52
N LYS A 25 -8.45 -33.03 -17.14
CA LYS A 25 -8.98 -31.80 -17.73
C LYS A 25 -8.32 -30.62 -17.03
N CYS A 26 -7.99 -29.58 -17.80
CA CYS A 26 -7.46 -28.36 -17.21
C CYS A 26 -7.91 -27.10 -17.95
N PHE A 27 -8.06 -26.02 -17.20
CA PHE A 27 -8.50 -24.74 -17.71
C PHE A 27 -7.71 -23.60 -17.07
N LEU A 28 -7.30 -22.64 -17.89
CA LEU A 28 -6.90 -21.33 -17.40
C LEU A 28 -8.14 -20.60 -16.87
N VAL A 29 -8.07 -19.98 -15.70
CA VAL A 29 -9.23 -19.35 -15.04
C VAL A 29 -8.89 -17.99 -14.43
N GLY A 30 -9.91 -17.32 -13.88
CA GLY A 30 -9.73 -16.15 -13.01
C GLY A 30 -9.22 -14.91 -13.75
N GLY A 31 -8.30 -14.19 -13.11
CA GLY A 31 -7.77 -12.92 -13.60
C GLY A 31 -7.09 -13.05 -14.96
N ALA A 32 -6.40 -14.16 -15.20
CA ALA A 32 -5.69 -14.38 -16.46
C ALA A 32 -6.63 -14.44 -17.67
N VAL A 33 -7.80 -15.08 -17.52
CA VAL A 33 -8.81 -15.13 -18.58
C VAL A 33 -9.42 -13.75 -18.82
N ARG A 34 -9.82 -13.06 -17.75
CA ARG A 34 -10.35 -11.69 -17.81
C ARG A 34 -9.39 -10.73 -18.51
N ASP A 35 -8.13 -10.70 -18.05
CA ASP A 35 -7.13 -9.76 -18.53
C ASP A 35 -6.81 -10.05 -20.00
N SER A 36 -6.70 -11.32 -20.40
CA SER A 36 -6.54 -11.71 -21.80
C SER A 36 -7.71 -11.23 -22.66
N ILE A 37 -8.96 -11.38 -22.21
CA ILE A 37 -10.16 -10.87 -22.91
C ILE A 37 -10.14 -9.35 -23.05
N MET A 38 -9.59 -8.65 -22.05
CA MET A 38 -9.40 -7.20 -22.07
C MET A 38 -8.19 -6.75 -22.93
N GLY A 39 -7.41 -7.68 -23.47
CA GLY A 39 -6.18 -7.38 -24.23
C GLY A 39 -5.00 -6.95 -23.34
N ILE A 40 -5.06 -7.29 -22.05
CA ILE A 40 -4.01 -7.03 -21.06
C ILE A 40 -3.23 -8.32 -20.85
N THR A 41 -1.90 -8.26 -20.86
CA THR A 41 -1.06 -9.42 -20.53
C THR A 41 -1.19 -9.74 -19.04
N PRO A 42 -1.64 -10.95 -18.65
CA PRO A 42 -1.70 -11.35 -17.25
C PRO A 42 -0.33 -11.35 -16.58
N HIS A 43 -0.28 -10.96 -15.32
CA HIS A 43 0.93 -11.08 -14.48
C HIS A 43 1.03 -12.44 -13.79
N GLU A 44 -0.12 -13.03 -13.48
CA GLU A 44 -0.27 -14.31 -12.79
C GLU A 44 -1.19 -15.20 -13.62
N TYR A 45 -0.93 -16.51 -13.57
CA TYR A 45 -1.67 -17.52 -14.30
C TYR A 45 -2.13 -18.61 -13.33
N ASP A 46 -3.45 -18.82 -13.30
CA ASP A 46 -4.09 -19.84 -12.48
C ASP A 46 -4.71 -20.90 -13.38
N ILE A 47 -4.34 -22.15 -13.14
CA ILE A 47 -4.94 -23.32 -13.80
C ILE A 47 -5.80 -24.05 -12.79
N THR A 48 -6.96 -24.52 -13.23
CA THR A 48 -7.78 -25.45 -12.46
C THR A 48 -7.97 -26.76 -13.20
N THR A 49 -8.02 -27.87 -12.47
CA THR A 49 -7.94 -29.23 -13.01
C THR A 49 -8.77 -30.21 -12.18
N ASP A 50 -9.19 -31.35 -12.75
CA ASP A 50 -9.76 -32.47 -11.99
C ASP A 50 -8.68 -33.33 -11.30
N ALA A 51 -7.39 -33.06 -11.53
CA ALA A 51 -6.28 -33.67 -10.80
C ALA A 51 -6.27 -33.25 -9.32
N LYS A 52 -6.06 -34.20 -8.41
CA LYS A 52 -5.88 -33.89 -6.98
C LYS A 52 -4.49 -33.32 -6.70
N PRO A 53 -4.27 -32.64 -5.56
CA PRO A 53 -2.96 -32.08 -5.22
C PRO A 53 -1.83 -33.12 -5.28
N GLU A 54 -2.10 -34.35 -4.84
CA GLU A 54 -1.12 -35.43 -4.84
C GLU A 54 -0.79 -35.90 -6.26
N ASP A 55 -1.74 -35.84 -7.19
CA ASP A 55 -1.51 -36.12 -8.61
C ASP A 55 -0.63 -35.04 -9.22
N VAL A 56 -0.95 -33.77 -8.96
CA VAL A 56 -0.16 -32.61 -9.43
C VAL A 56 1.27 -32.69 -8.93
N GLN A 57 1.49 -33.00 -7.66
CA GLN A 57 2.84 -33.14 -7.10
C GLN A 57 3.62 -34.32 -7.69
N ARG A 58 2.95 -35.38 -8.13
CA ARG A 58 3.60 -36.50 -8.84
C ARG A 58 3.97 -36.15 -10.28
N MET A 59 3.16 -35.34 -10.94
CA MET A 59 3.36 -34.95 -12.34
C MET A 59 4.48 -33.92 -12.52
N PHE A 60 4.71 -33.05 -11.53
CA PHE A 60 5.65 -31.93 -11.66
C PHE A 60 6.82 -32.05 -10.68
N LYS A 61 8.05 -31.87 -11.20
CA LYS A 61 9.29 -31.99 -10.41
C LYS A 61 9.43 -30.91 -9.34
N TYR A 62 9.10 -29.67 -9.67
CA TYR A 62 9.24 -28.53 -8.78
C TYR A 62 7.85 -28.02 -8.39
N THR A 63 7.43 -28.37 -7.17
CA THR A 63 6.16 -27.94 -6.60
C THR A 63 6.35 -27.36 -5.21
N VAL A 64 5.55 -26.35 -4.89
CA VAL A 64 5.46 -25.78 -3.55
C VAL A 64 4.06 -26.06 -3.01
N PRO A 65 3.93 -26.89 -1.96
CA PRO A 65 2.64 -27.33 -1.42
C PRO A 65 1.96 -26.27 -0.52
N THR A 66 2.10 -25.00 -0.86
CA THR A 66 1.45 -23.89 -0.16
C THR A 66 0.00 -23.82 -0.63
N GLY A 67 -0.93 -24.34 0.17
CA GLY A 67 -2.36 -24.30 -0.15
C GLY A 67 -3.04 -25.64 -0.37
N ILE A 68 -2.39 -26.78 -0.07
CA ILE A 68 -2.99 -28.12 -0.21
C ILE A 68 -4.31 -28.27 0.56
N LYS A 69 -4.46 -27.62 1.73
CA LYS A 69 -5.74 -27.61 2.48
C LYS A 69 -6.90 -27.00 1.68
N HIS A 70 -6.55 -26.14 0.74
CA HIS A 70 -7.43 -25.58 -0.27
C HIS A 70 -6.98 -26.09 -1.63
N GLY A 71 -6.64 -27.38 -1.74
CA GLY A 71 -6.25 -28.16 -2.93
C GLY A 71 -5.53 -27.39 -4.04
N THR A 72 -4.64 -26.49 -3.64
CA THR A 72 -3.83 -25.68 -4.55
C THR A 72 -2.38 -26.07 -4.37
N VAL A 73 -1.69 -26.26 -5.48
CA VAL A 73 -0.27 -26.57 -5.56
C VAL A 73 0.35 -25.54 -6.49
N LEU A 74 1.39 -24.85 -6.02
CA LEU A 74 2.16 -23.98 -6.89
C LEU A 74 3.15 -24.84 -7.68
N VAL A 75 3.09 -24.76 -9.00
CA VAL A 75 4.01 -25.45 -9.91
C VAL A 75 4.98 -24.45 -10.50
N ILE A 76 6.26 -24.82 -10.52
CA ILE A 76 7.33 -24.00 -11.09
C ILE A 76 7.86 -24.71 -12.33
N ILE A 77 7.66 -24.09 -13.50
CA ILE A 77 8.29 -24.49 -14.76
C ILE A 77 9.09 -23.31 -15.29
N GLU A 78 10.37 -23.55 -15.56
CA GLU A 78 11.35 -22.49 -15.85
C GLU A 78 11.39 -21.50 -14.66
N ASP A 79 11.22 -20.20 -14.91
CA ASP A 79 11.13 -19.16 -13.87
C ASP A 79 9.68 -18.71 -13.60
N MET A 80 8.69 -19.44 -14.13
CA MET A 80 7.28 -19.08 -14.01
C MET A 80 6.58 -19.87 -12.90
N HIS A 81 5.86 -19.15 -12.06
CA HIS A 81 5.04 -19.67 -10.97
C HIS A 81 3.58 -19.74 -11.43
N VAL A 82 2.98 -20.94 -11.40
CA VAL A 82 1.59 -21.18 -11.82
C VAL A 82 0.85 -21.89 -10.71
N GLU A 83 -0.24 -21.30 -10.22
CA GLU A 83 -1.10 -21.95 -9.23
C GLU A 83 -2.00 -22.97 -9.93
N ILE A 84 -1.95 -24.22 -9.47
CA ILE A 84 -2.82 -25.30 -9.95
C ILE A 84 -3.79 -25.68 -8.84
N THR A 85 -5.08 -25.45 -9.06
CA THR A 85 -6.14 -25.71 -8.09
C THR A 85 -7.10 -26.80 -8.56
N THR A 86 -7.29 -27.85 -7.77
CA THR A 86 -8.30 -28.89 -8.08
C THR A 86 -9.71 -28.30 -8.13
N PHE A 87 -10.56 -28.73 -9.08
CA PHE A 87 -11.97 -28.35 -9.18
C PHE A 87 -12.68 -28.59 -7.86
N ARG A 88 -13.58 -27.67 -7.47
CA ARG A 88 -14.36 -27.81 -6.24
C ARG A 88 -15.77 -27.32 -6.34
N SER A 89 -16.63 -28.01 -5.62
CA SER A 89 -17.87 -27.48 -5.08
C SER A 89 -17.63 -27.16 -3.62
N ASP A 90 -17.72 -25.88 -3.26
CA ASP A 90 -17.61 -25.48 -1.86
C ASP A 90 -18.97 -25.72 -1.17
N GLY A 91 -18.96 -26.36 0.00
CA GLY A 91 -20.15 -26.59 0.83
C GLY A 91 -20.55 -25.37 1.66
N ASN A 92 -21.25 -25.58 2.77
CA ASN A 92 -21.63 -24.50 3.69
C ASN A 92 -20.39 -23.84 4.33
N TYR A 93 -20.53 -22.56 4.69
CA TYR A 93 -19.48 -21.76 5.34
C TYR A 93 -19.97 -21.36 6.75
N SER A 94 -19.49 -22.04 7.80
CA SER A 94 -19.88 -21.69 9.17
C SER A 94 -19.14 -20.47 9.73
N ASP A 95 -17.93 -20.19 9.25
CA ASP A 95 -17.08 -19.07 9.71
C ASP A 95 -17.14 -17.83 8.79
N GLY A 96 -17.95 -17.90 7.71
CA GLY A 96 -18.06 -16.86 6.71
C GLY A 96 -16.76 -16.62 5.92
N ARG A 97 -15.91 -17.65 5.80
CA ARG A 97 -14.66 -17.60 5.03
C ARG A 97 -14.26 -18.92 4.38
N HIS A 98 -14.22 -20.02 5.13
CA HIS A 98 -13.83 -21.34 4.64
C HIS A 98 -15.05 -22.24 4.58
N PRO A 99 -15.18 -23.05 3.50
CA PRO A 99 -16.22 -24.04 3.48
C PRO A 99 -15.91 -25.09 4.56
N ASP A 100 -16.94 -25.52 5.29
CA ASP A 100 -16.87 -26.54 6.34
C ASP A 100 -16.32 -27.86 5.79
N LYS A 101 -16.55 -28.10 4.49
CA LYS A 101 -15.96 -29.19 3.71
C LYS A 101 -15.61 -28.71 2.32
N VAL A 102 -14.40 -29.04 1.89
CA VAL A 102 -13.97 -28.94 0.50
C VAL A 102 -14.33 -30.23 -0.20
N GLU A 103 -15.27 -30.17 -1.14
CA GLU A 103 -15.62 -31.32 -1.99
C GLU A 103 -15.01 -31.09 -3.37
N TYR A 104 -14.23 -32.07 -3.84
CA TYR A 104 -13.65 -32.00 -5.17
C TYR A 104 -14.73 -32.28 -6.21
N ALA A 105 -14.86 -31.34 -7.14
CA ALA A 105 -15.81 -31.42 -8.23
C ALA A 105 -15.24 -32.24 -9.39
N SER A 106 -16.15 -32.79 -10.20
CA SER A 106 -15.77 -33.60 -11.37
C SER A 106 -15.68 -32.76 -12.66
N SER A 107 -16.14 -31.51 -12.60
CA SER A 107 -16.35 -30.66 -13.76
C SER A 107 -16.02 -29.20 -13.47
N ILE A 108 -15.67 -28.45 -14.51
CA ILE A 108 -15.42 -27.00 -14.42
C ILE A 108 -16.73 -26.24 -14.18
N GLU A 109 -17.85 -26.81 -14.65
CA GLU A 109 -19.19 -26.29 -14.49
C GLU A 109 -19.67 -26.28 -13.03
N GLU A 110 -19.09 -27.15 -12.18
CA GLU A 110 -19.28 -27.14 -10.72
C GLU A 110 -18.34 -26.16 -10.00
N ASP A 111 -17.17 -25.85 -10.57
CA ASP A 111 -16.18 -24.91 -9.98
C ASP A 111 -16.48 -23.43 -10.27
N LEU A 112 -16.96 -23.10 -11.47
CA LEU A 112 -17.24 -21.71 -11.82
C LEU A 112 -18.31 -21.04 -10.94
N PRO A 113 -19.42 -21.72 -10.55
CA PRO A 113 -20.46 -21.12 -9.72
C PRO A 113 -19.95 -20.53 -8.41
N ARG A 114 -19.03 -21.21 -7.70
CA ARG A 114 -18.53 -20.77 -6.38
C ARG A 114 -17.62 -19.54 -6.42
N ARG A 115 -17.30 -19.00 -7.60
CA ARG A 115 -16.42 -17.83 -7.75
C ARG A 115 -17.14 -16.55 -7.36
N ASP A 116 -16.36 -15.49 -7.17
CA ASP A 116 -16.85 -14.22 -6.63
C ASP A 116 -17.64 -13.39 -7.64
N LEU A 117 -17.04 -13.16 -8.82
CA LEU A 117 -17.51 -12.22 -9.83
C LEU A 117 -17.58 -12.88 -11.20
N THR A 118 -18.59 -12.52 -12.00
CA THR A 118 -18.82 -13.06 -13.36
C THR A 118 -17.59 -12.90 -14.26
N ILE A 119 -16.94 -11.74 -14.19
CA ILE A 119 -15.71 -11.42 -14.94
C ILE A 119 -14.51 -12.31 -14.57
N ASN A 120 -14.54 -13.00 -13.43
CA ASN A 120 -13.50 -13.93 -12.98
C ASN A 120 -13.98 -15.40 -12.99
N ALA A 121 -15.23 -15.64 -13.42
CA ALA A 121 -15.89 -16.94 -13.44
C ALA A 121 -16.00 -17.49 -14.87
N MET A 122 -14.89 -17.40 -15.60
CA MET A 122 -14.73 -17.96 -16.94
C MET A 122 -13.53 -18.90 -16.98
N ALA A 123 -13.58 -19.89 -17.86
CA ALA A 123 -12.55 -20.90 -18.03
C ALA A 123 -12.14 -21.03 -19.50
N TYR A 124 -10.84 -21.07 -19.76
CA TYR A 124 -10.29 -21.20 -21.11
C TYR A 124 -9.42 -22.46 -21.20
N ASN A 125 -9.77 -23.36 -22.10
CA ASN A 125 -8.93 -24.51 -22.41
C ASN A 125 -7.80 -24.07 -23.36
N VAL A 126 -6.57 -24.12 -22.85
CA VAL A 126 -5.40 -23.63 -23.58
C VAL A 126 -4.98 -24.53 -24.75
N LEU A 127 -5.43 -25.79 -24.79
CA LEU A 127 -5.05 -26.76 -25.82
C LEU A 127 -5.95 -26.68 -27.05
N ASP A 128 -7.27 -26.62 -26.86
CA ASP A 128 -8.25 -26.59 -27.97
C ASP A 128 -8.81 -25.19 -28.26
N GLY A 129 -8.63 -24.24 -27.35
CA GLY A 129 -9.08 -22.85 -27.48
C GLY A 129 -10.54 -22.61 -27.12
N THR A 130 -11.18 -23.55 -26.42
CA THR A 130 -12.57 -23.43 -25.95
C THR A 130 -12.64 -22.45 -24.77
N LEU A 131 -13.58 -21.51 -24.83
CA LEU A 131 -13.91 -20.59 -23.73
C LEU A 131 -15.29 -20.97 -23.15
N ILE A 132 -15.33 -21.20 -21.85
CA ILE A 132 -16.54 -21.46 -21.07
C ILE A 132 -16.86 -20.21 -20.26
N ASP A 133 -18.05 -19.65 -20.49
CA ASP A 133 -18.59 -18.48 -19.80
C ASP A 133 -20.07 -18.74 -19.46
N MET A 134 -20.32 -19.28 -18.26
CA MET A 134 -21.67 -19.65 -17.80
C MET A 134 -22.46 -18.46 -17.23
N PHE A 135 -21.77 -17.34 -16.95
CA PHE A 135 -22.32 -16.24 -16.15
C PHE A 135 -22.24 -14.88 -16.85
N ASP A 136 -22.14 -14.87 -18.18
CA ASP A 136 -22.08 -13.65 -19.00
C ASP A 136 -20.87 -12.74 -18.67
N GLY A 137 -19.76 -13.30 -18.18
CA GLY A 137 -18.54 -12.56 -17.82
C GLY A 137 -17.96 -11.74 -18.98
N MET A 138 -17.99 -12.28 -20.21
CA MET A 138 -17.57 -11.54 -21.42
C MET A 138 -18.44 -10.30 -21.67
N LYS A 139 -19.74 -10.41 -21.42
CA LYS A 139 -20.71 -9.33 -21.61
C LYS A 139 -20.56 -8.28 -20.53
N ASP A 140 -20.31 -8.68 -19.29
CA ASP A 140 -20.02 -7.76 -18.18
C ASP A 140 -18.68 -7.04 -18.40
N ILE A 141 -17.63 -7.70 -18.92
CA ILE A 141 -16.38 -7.02 -19.35
C ILE A 141 -16.68 -5.96 -20.42
N LYS A 142 -17.44 -6.32 -21.46
CA LYS A 142 -17.80 -5.38 -22.54
C LYS A 142 -18.59 -4.18 -22.02
N ARG A 143 -19.46 -4.40 -21.03
CA ARG A 143 -20.29 -3.36 -20.40
C ARG A 143 -19.57 -2.61 -19.28
N LYS A 144 -18.36 -3.04 -18.90
CA LYS A 144 -17.60 -2.52 -17.75
C LYS A 144 -18.37 -2.66 -16.43
N ILE A 145 -18.91 -3.85 -16.18
CA ILE A 145 -19.72 -4.17 -15.00
C ILE A 145 -18.97 -5.19 -14.13
N VAL A 146 -18.98 -4.94 -12.82
CA VAL A 146 -18.64 -5.92 -11.78
C VAL A 146 -19.95 -6.45 -11.20
N ARG A 147 -20.21 -7.74 -11.41
CA ARG A 147 -21.41 -8.46 -10.95
C ARG A 147 -20.99 -9.71 -10.21
N SER A 148 -21.69 -10.05 -9.13
CA SER A 148 -21.48 -11.32 -8.42
C SER A 148 -21.97 -12.52 -9.24
N VAL A 149 -21.36 -13.70 -9.04
CA VAL A 149 -21.86 -14.95 -9.62
C VAL A 149 -23.08 -15.43 -8.84
N GLY A 150 -24.20 -15.67 -9.52
CA GLY A 150 -25.42 -16.13 -8.85
C GLY A 150 -26.00 -15.05 -7.91
N ASN A 151 -26.44 -15.46 -6.72
CA ASN A 151 -27.03 -14.56 -5.73
C ASN A 151 -25.93 -13.82 -4.93
N PRO A 152 -25.82 -12.48 -5.02
CA PRO A 152 -24.76 -11.74 -4.34
C PRO A 152 -24.86 -11.81 -2.81
N TYR A 153 -26.07 -11.93 -2.23
CA TYR A 153 -26.24 -12.04 -0.79
C TYR A 153 -25.63 -13.34 -0.25
N GLU A 154 -25.89 -14.45 -0.92
CA GLU A 154 -25.31 -15.76 -0.61
C GLU A 154 -23.79 -15.72 -0.78
N ARG A 155 -23.30 -15.20 -1.91
CA ARG A 155 -21.86 -15.11 -2.19
C ARG A 155 -21.10 -14.29 -1.14
N PHE A 156 -21.66 -13.21 -0.62
CA PHE A 156 -21.02 -12.42 0.45
C PHE A 156 -21.16 -13.05 1.83
N SER A 157 -22.20 -13.87 2.06
CA SER A 157 -22.33 -14.64 3.31
C SER A 157 -21.29 -15.77 3.42
N GLU A 158 -20.82 -16.29 2.28
CA GLU A 158 -19.81 -17.35 2.22
C GLU A 158 -18.39 -16.85 2.51
N ASP A 159 -17.96 -15.75 1.89
CA ASP A 159 -16.67 -15.10 2.19
C ASP A 159 -16.86 -13.59 2.22
N GLY A 160 -16.85 -13.02 3.43
CA GLY A 160 -16.97 -11.58 3.64
C GLY A 160 -15.91 -10.75 2.90
N LEU A 161 -14.74 -11.34 2.58
CA LEU A 161 -13.71 -10.63 1.80
C LEU A 161 -14.18 -10.27 0.39
N ARG A 162 -15.15 -11.02 -0.18
CA ARG A 162 -15.67 -10.75 -1.53
C ARG A 162 -16.27 -9.35 -1.67
N ILE A 163 -16.73 -8.75 -0.58
CA ILE A 163 -17.16 -7.34 -0.52
C ILE A 163 -16.00 -6.42 -0.90
N MET A 164 -14.85 -6.57 -0.23
CA MET A 164 -13.66 -5.78 -0.51
C MET A 164 -13.12 -6.04 -1.91
N ARG A 165 -13.15 -7.30 -2.37
CA ARG A 165 -12.72 -7.68 -3.73
C ARG A 165 -13.57 -7.04 -4.81
N ALA A 166 -14.90 -7.02 -4.66
CA ALA A 166 -15.79 -6.38 -5.62
C ALA A 166 -15.47 -4.88 -5.76
N ILE A 167 -15.26 -4.18 -4.64
CA ILE A 167 -14.87 -2.76 -4.63
C ILE A 167 -13.47 -2.57 -5.24
N ARG A 168 -12.51 -3.43 -4.91
CA ARG A 168 -11.16 -3.41 -5.50
C ARG A 168 -11.22 -3.58 -7.02
N PHE A 169 -11.94 -4.58 -7.53
CA PHE A 169 -12.03 -4.82 -8.97
C PHE A 169 -12.77 -3.70 -9.70
N ALA A 170 -13.86 -3.19 -9.13
CA ALA A 170 -14.56 -2.01 -9.69
C ALA A 170 -13.62 -0.81 -9.81
N THR A 171 -12.75 -0.61 -8.81
CA THR A 171 -11.77 0.48 -8.80
C THR A 171 -10.63 0.22 -9.78
N LYS A 172 -9.98 -0.94 -9.70
CA LYS A 172 -8.81 -1.32 -10.52
C LYS A 172 -9.14 -1.35 -12.01
N LEU A 173 -10.28 -1.90 -12.38
CA LEU A 173 -10.72 -2.02 -13.77
C LEU A 173 -11.48 -0.79 -14.27
N ASN A 174 -11.81 0.14 -13.36
CA ASN A 174 -12.68 1.29 -13.61
C ASN A 174 -14.06 0.87 -14.16
N PHE A 175 -14.64 -0.18 -13.54
CA PHE A 175 -15.94 -0.75 -13.86
C PHE A 175 -16.98 -0.34 -12.82
N ASP A 176 -18.25 -0.25 -13.21
CA ASP A 176 -19.35 0.00 -12.29
C ASP A 176 -19.79 -1.29 -11.60
N ILE A 177 -20.19 -1.19 -10.33
CA ILE A 177 -20.78 -2.33 -9.63
C ILE A 177 -22.25 -2.39 -10.02
N GLU A 178 -22.70 -3.57 -10.40
CA GLU A 178 -24.09 -3.86 -10.71
C GLU A 178 -25.02 -3.57 -9.51
N LYS A 179 -26.25 -3.12 -9.77
CA LYS A 179 -27.14 -2.59 -8.73
C LYS A 179 -27.40 -3.59 -7.60
N GLU A 180 -27.82 -4.81 -7.91
CA GLU A 180 -28.13 -5.83 -6.90
C GLU A 180 -26.86 -6.23 -6.12
N THR A 181 -25.73 -6.35 -6.83
CA THR A 181 -24.41 -6.59 -6.23
C THR A 181 -24.03 -5.46 -5.26
N PHE A 182 -24.29 -4.21 -5.62
CA PHE A 182 -24.01 -3.04 -4.77
C PHE A 182 -24.91 -3.01 -3.52
N GLU A 183 -26.20 -3.29 -3.69
CA GLU A 183 -27.16 -3.36 -2.58
C GLU A 183 -26.81 -4.50 -1.60
N ALA A 184 -26.42 -5.67 -2.13
CA ALA A 184 -25.96 -6.79 -1.33
C ALA A 184 -24.65 -6.48 -0.58
N ILE A 185 -23.71 -5.75 -1.18
CA ILE A 185 -22.52 -5.26 -0.46
C ILE A 185 -22.93 -4.41 0.74
N CYS A 186 -23.85 -3.46 0.56
CA CYS A 186 -24.30 -2.58 1.64
C CYS A 186 -24.95 -3.35 2.79
N HIS A 187 -25.73 -4.39 2.44
CA HIS A 187 -26.40 -5.24 3.42
C HIS A 187 -25.44 -6.14 4.21
N SER A 188 -24.40 -6.66 3.54
CA SER A 188 -23.52 -7.69 4.09
C SER A 188 -22.23 -7.15 4.74
N THR A 189 -22.09 -5.83 4.93
CA THR A 189 -20.86 -5.22 5.46
C THR A 189 -20.43 -5.78 6.83
N GLY A 190 -21.37 -6.23 7.66
CA GLY A 190 -21.09 -6.89 8.94
C GLY A 190 -20.23 -8.16 8.83
N MET A 191 -20.26 -8.84 7.67
CA MET A 191 -19.42 -10.01 7.39
C MET A 191 -17.92 -9.70 7.43
N LEU A 192 -17.53 -8.43 7.25
CA LEU A 192 -16.12 -8.04 7.33
C LEU A 192 -15.52 -8.21 8.72
N ALA A 193 -16.34 -8.30 9.77
CA ALA A 193 -15.86 -8.47 11.14
C ALA A 193 -15.17 -9.83 11.38
N SER A 194 -15.51 -10.87 10.62
CA SER A 194 -14.86 -12.19 10.70
C SER A 194 -13.58 -12.29 9.86
N ILE A 195 -13.28 -11.27 9.06
CA ILE A 195 -12.15 -11.30 8.11
C ILE A 195 -10.88 -10.79 8.78
N ALA A 196 -9.81 -11.56 8.66
CA ALA A 196 -8.48 -11.20 9.14
C ALA A 196 -8.03 -9.85 8.54
N SER A 197 -7.48 -8.98 9.39
CA SER A 197 -7.11 -7.61 9.01
C SER A 197 -6.06 -7.54 7.89
N GLU A 198 -5.17 -8.54 7.80
CA GLU A 198 -4.20 -8.70 6.73
C GLU A 198 -4.89 -8.87 5.37
N ARG A 199 -5.99 -9.64 5.30
CA ARG A 199 -6.74 -9.82 4.04
C ARG A 199 -7.46 -8.54 3.64
N ILE A 200 -8.04 -7.82 4.61
CA ILE A 200 -8.65 -6.50 4.37
C ILE A 200 -7.58 -5.52 3.86
N ARG A 201 -6.39 -5.54 4.47
CA ARG A 201 -5.24 -4.73 4.05
C ARG A 201 -4.88 -5.00 2.59
N GLU A 202 -4.75 -6.25 2.15
CA GLU A 202 -4.38 -6.55 0.76
C GLU A 202 -5.39 -5.99 -0.26
N GLU A 203 -6.69 -6.12 0.02
CA GLU A 203 -7.71 -5.55 -0.86
C GLU A 203 -7.70 -4.01 -0.85
N PHE A 204 -7.47 -3.41 0.32
CA PHE A 204 -7.33 -1.96 0.48
C PHE A 204 -6.08 -1.41 -0.23
N ASN A 205 -4.94 -2.11 -0.15
CA ASN A 205 -3.73 -1.78 -0.89
C ASN A 205 -3.99 -1.78 -2.40
N GLY A 206 -4.70 -2.80 -2.90
CA GLY A 206 -5.10 -2.86 -4.30
C GLY A 206 -5.99 -1.69 -4.74
N ILE A 207 -6.85 -1.17 -3.85
CA ILE A 207 -7.63 0.05 -4.11
C ILE A 207 -6.70 1.26 -4.20
N LEU A 208 -5.79 1.41 -3.23
CA LEU A 208 -4.85 2.52 -3.20
C LEU A 208 -3.87 2.52 -4.38
N LEU A 209 -3.48 1.35 -4.89
CA LEU A 209 -2.59 1.21 -6.05
C LEU A 209 -3.30 1.37 -7.40
N SER A 210 -4.63 1.39 -7.42
CA SER A 210 -5.38 1.57 -8.67
C SER A 210 -5.09 2.92 -9.35
N ASN A 211 -5.54 3.07 -10.59
CA ASN A 211 -5.47 4.34 -11.31
C ASN A 211 -6.41 5.41 -10.72
N ASN A 212 -7.41 5.01 -9.93
CA ASN A 212 -8.40 5.92 -9.36
C ASN A 212 -8.70 5.59 -7.88
N PRO A 213 -7.72 5.80 -6.98
CA PRO A 213 -7.91 5.54 -5.55
C PRO A 213 -9.03 6.40 -4.96
N PHE A 214 -9.25 7.63 -5.48
CA PHE A 214 -10.37 8.50 -5.08
C PHE A 214 -11.70 7.75 -5.18
N ARG A 215 -11.98 7.16 -6.35
CA ARG A 215 -13.21 6.41 -6.60
C ARG A 215 -13.35 5.22 -5.65
N GLY A 216 -12.25 4.50 -5.40
CA GLY A 216 -12.29 3.33 -4.52
C GLY A 216 -12.62 3.68 -3.07
N ILE A 217 -12.03 4.76 -2.54
CA ILE A 217 -12.36 5.25 -1.19
C ILE A 217 -13.82 5.75 -1.12
N GLU A 218 -14.32 6.42 -2.17
CA GLU A 218 -15.74 6.79 -2.26
C GLU A 218 -16.67 5.58 -2.33
N LEU A 219 -16.30 4.51 -3.03
CA LEU A 219 -17.07 3.27 -3.05
C LEU A 219 -17.12 2.66 -1.65
N LEU A 220 -15.99 2.56 -0.94
CA LEU A 220 -15.95 2.10 0.45
C LEU A 220 -16.86 2.95 1.35
N ARG A 221 -16.92 4.27 1.15
CA ARG A 221 -17.81 5.15 1.91
C ARG A 221 -19.28 4.89 1.59
N LYS A 222 -19.63 4.88 0.31
CA LYS A 222 -21.02 4.73 -0.16
C LYS A 222 -21.61 3.38 0.18
N THR A 223 -20.79 2.33 0.26
CA THR A 223 -21.21 0.99 0.66
C THR A 223 -21.30 0.81 2.18
N GLY A 224 -20.83 1.77 2.98
CA GLY A 224 -20.77 1.64 4.43
C GLY A 224 -19.60 0.80 4.96
N VAL A 225 -18.65 0.42 4.09
CA VAL A 225 -17.45 -0.34 4.47
C VAL A 225 -16.40 0.55 5.16
N LEU A 226 -16.22 1.78 4.68
CA LEU A 226 -15.20 2.70 5.20
C LEU A 226 -15.33 2.96 6.71
N PRO A 227 -16.53 3.22 7.27
CA PRO A 227 -16.70 3.36 8.72
C PRO A 227 -16.27 2.13 9.54
N LEU A 228 -16.27 0.93 8.96
CA LEU A 228 -15.89 -0.30 9.66
C LEU A 228 -14.37 -0.49 9.69
N ILE A 229 -13.69 -0.20 8.59
CA ILE A 229 -12.24 -0.47 8.47
C ILE A 229 -11.36 0.74 8.86
N MET A 230 -11.86 1.97 8.63
CA MET A 230 -11.13 3.22 8.86
C MET A 230 -12.08 4.37 9.27
N PRO A 231 -12.75 4.26 10.43
CA PRO A 231 -13.65 5.30 10.93
C PRO A 231 -12.97 6.66 11.13
N GLU A 232 -11.65 6.69 11.35
CA GLU A 232 -10.88 7.92 11.53
C GLU A 232 -10.93 8.82 10.28
N LEU A 233 -10.94 8.22 9.08
CA LEU A 233 -11.04 8.98 7.82
C LEU A 233 -12.42 9.64 7.67
N MET A 234 -13.48 8.99 8.16
CA MET A 234 -14.84 9.53 8.12
C MET A 234 -15.01 10.79 8.97
N GLN A 235 -14.17 10.98 10.00
CA GLN A 235 -14.23 12.18 10.84
C GLN A 235 -13.86 13.46 10.08
N GLY A 236 -13.17 13.36 8.95
CA GLY A 236 -12.86 14.49 8.08
C GLY A 236 -14.01 14.91 7.16
N PHE A 237 -15.06 14.09 7.03
CA PHE A 237 -16.15 14.35 6.09
C PHE A 237 -17.00 15.54 6.58
N GLY A 238 -17.16 16.56 5.73
CA GLY A 238 -17.85 17.80 6.09
C GLY A 238 -17.06 18.75 7.00
N VAL A 239 -15.80 18.45 7.33
CA VAL A 239 -14.95 19.34 8.15
C VAL A 239 -14.32 20.41 7.26
N ASN A 240 -14.86 21.63 7.34
CA ASN A 240 -14.35 22.79 6.60
C ASN A 240 -12.88 23.07 6.91
N GLN A 241 -12.15 23.55 5.91
CA GLN A 241 -10.75 23.97 5.99
C GLN A 241 -10.61 25.48 5.80
N ASN A 242 -9.37 25.98 5.87
CA ASN A 242 -9.06 27.39 5.62
C ASN A 242 -9.18 27.77 4.13
N LYS A 243 -9.10 29.07 3.83
CA LYS A 243 -9.22 29.64 2.48
C LYS A 243 -8.30 29.04 1.39
N PHE A 244 -7.23 28.35 1.78
CA PHE A 244 -6.29 27.74 0.83
C PHE A 244 -6.75 26.38 0.30
N HIS A 245 -7.85 25.84 0.81
CA HIS A 245 -8.39 24.55 0.42
C HIS A 245 -9.78 24.73 -0.19
N LYS A 246 -9.99 24.10 -1.35
CA LYS A 246 -11.30 24.08 -2.01
C LYS A 246 -12.28 23.10 -1.36
N TYR A 247 -11.75 22.07 -0.72
CA TYR A 247 -12.48 20.90 -0.27
C TYR A 247 -12.44 20.79 1.26
N ASP A 248 -13.40 20.05 1.82
CA ASP A 248 -13.31 19.60 3.22
C ASP A 248 -12.09 18.69 3.43
N VAL A 249 -11.77 18.37 4.68
CA VAL A 249 -10.61 17.54 5.01
C VAL A 249 -10.65 16.19 4.28
N TYR A 250 -11.81 15.54 4.21
CA TYR A 250 -11.96 14.24 3.56
C TYR A 250 -11.67 14.30 2.05
N TYR A 251 -12.36 15.16 1.31
CA TYR A 251 -12.18 15.28 -0.14
C TYR A 251 -10.80 15.82 -0.50
N HIS A 252 -10.22 16.69 0.33
CA HIS A 252 -8.83 17.09 0.19
C HIS A 252 -7.89 15.89 0.25
N ILE A 253 -8.00 15.04 1.28
CA ILE A 253 -7.21 13.80 1.40
C ILE A 253 -7.38 12.92 0.14
N LEU A 254 -8.61 12.72 -0.33
CA LEU A 254 -8.88 11.89 -1.51
C LEU A 254 -8.23 12.47 -2.78
N HIS A 255 -8.30 13.79 -2.99
CA HIS A 255 -7.62 14.44 -4.10
C HIS A 255 -6.09 14.37 -3.97
N THR A 256 -5.56 14.47 -2.75
CA THR A 256 -4.13 14.31 -2.46
C THR A 256 -3.65 12.90 -2.81
N ILE A 257 -4.36 11.84 -2.41
CA ILE A 257 -3.99 10.46 -2.79
C ILE A 257 -4.03 10.27 -4.31
N GLN A 258 -5.04 10.82 -4.98
CA GLN A 258 -5.18 10.75 -6.45
C GLN A 258 -4.03 11.46 -7.18
N ALA A 259 -3.48 12.52 -6.59
CA ALA A 259 -2.39 13.29 -7.17
C ALA A 259 -1.01 12.64 -6.99
N VAL A 260 -0.88 11.58 -6.18
CA VAL A 260 0.37 10.81 -6.09
C VAL A 260 0.53 9.96 -7.37
N GLU A 261 1.45 10.39 -8.22
CA GLU A 261 1.88 9.65 -9.42
C GLU A 261 2.62 8.35 -9.04
N PRO A 262 2.60 7.32 -9.90
CA PRO A 262 3.43 6.13 -9.73
C PRO A 262 4.90 6.49 -9.56
N LEU A 263 5.55 5.86 -8.57
CA LEU A 263 6.95 6.03 -8.24
C LEU A 263 7.77 4.85 -8.77
N GLU A 264 9.02 4.73 -8.32
CA GLU A 264 10.00 3.75 -8.78
C GLU A 264 9.48 2.30 -8.75
N ASN A 265 8.57 1.98 -7.83
CA ASN A 265 7.88 0.71 -7.75
C ASN A 265 6.52 0.87 -7.03
N ASP A 266 5.70 -0.17 -7.12
CA ASP A 266 4.36 -0.20 -6.51
C ASP A 266 4.43 -0.07 -4.98
N GLN A 267 5.40 -0.70 -4.33
CA GLN A 267 5.53 -0.62 -2.87
C GLN A 267 5.76 0.83 -2.42
N LEU A 268 6.68 1.55 -3.05
CA LEU A 268 6.93 2.95 -2.71
C LEU A 268 5.71 3.84 -3.03
N THR A 269 5.06 3.59 -4.18
CA THR A 269 3.82 4.28 -4.56
C THR A 269 2.73 4.10 -3.49
N LEU A 270 2.53 2.86 -3.02
CA LEU A 270 1.58 2.53 -1.97
C LEU A 270 1.91 3.27 -0.68
N LEU A 271 3.17 3.26 -0.23
CA LEU A 271 3.57 3.91 1.02
C LEU A 271 3.40 5.43 0.97
N VAL A 272 3.71 6.07 -0.15
CA VAL A 272 3.46 7.52 -0.31
C VAL A 272 1.96 7.82 -0.40
N ARG A 273 1.15 6.96 -1.04
CA ARG A 273 -0.32 7.07 -1.03
C ARG A 273 -0.94 6.86 0.35
N LEU A 274 -0.37 5.97 1.17
CA LEU A 274 -0.76 5.81 2.58
C LEU A 274 -0.40 7.07 3.39
N ALA A 275 0.78 7.66 3.17
CA ALA A 275 1.13 8.93 3.80
C ALA A 275 0.18 10.06 3.37
N ALA A 276 -0.18 10.12 2.08
CA ALA A 276 -1.19 11.04 1.54
C ALA A 276 -2.57 10.81 2.16
N LEU A 277 -2.97 9.56 2.40
CA LEU A 277 -4.23 9.23 3.07
C LEU A 277 -4.25 9.73 4.53
N PHE A 278 -3.10 9.73 5.20
CA PHE A 278 -3.03 10.00 6.63
C PHE A 278 -2.53 11.40 7.01
N HIS A 279 -1.93 12.18 6.09
CA HIS A 279 -1.25 13.44 6.44
C HIS A 279 -2.13 14.40 7.26
N ASP A 280 -3.41 14.47 6.90
CA ASP A 280 -4.40 15.37 7.49
C ASP A 280 -5.49 14.69 8.31
N ILE A 281 -5.39 13.37 8.51
CA ILE A 281 -6.46 12.57 9.15
C ILE A 281 -6.81 13.03 10.57
N ALA A 282 -5.87 13.70 11.25
CA ALA A 282 -6.07 14.21 12.60
C ALA A 282 -6.54 15.67 12.68
N LYS A 283 -6.71 16.39 11.56
CA LYS A 283 -7.25 17.76 11.57
C LYS A 283 -8.57 17.88 12.37
N PRO A 284 -9.56 16.97 12.21
CA PRO A 284 -10.79 17.02 13.00
C PRO A 284 -10.57 16.90 14.51
N MET A 285 -9.50 16.20 14.93
CA MET A 285 -9.20 15.93 16.35
C MET A 285 -8.53 17.11 17.06
N VAL A 286 -7.87 18.00 16.31
CA VAL A 286 -7.12 19.14 16.86
C VAL A 286 -7.67 20.50 16.42
N GLN A 287 -8.83 20.50 15.76
CA GLN A 287 -9.46 21.71 15.27
C GLN A 287 -9.77 22.65 16.44
N LYS A 288 -9.20 23.86 16.39
CA LYS A 288 -9.57 24.96 17.26
C LYS A 288 -10.18 26.08 16.41
N LYS A 289 -11.27 26.68 16.91
CA LYS A 289 -11.82 27.92 16.34
C LYS A 289 -11.16 29.10 17.04
N VAL A 290 -10.56 29.99 16.26
CA VAL A 290 -9.93 31.22 16.80
C VAL A 290 -11.01 32.30 17.02
N SER A 291 -12.04 32.36 16.17
CA SER A 291 -13.26 33.16 16.36
C SER A 291 -14.42 32.65 15.47
N LYS A 292 -15.59 33.31 15.47
CA LYS A 292 -16.70 33.03 14.52
C LYS A 292 -16.39 33.47 13.07
N GLN A 293 -15.39 34.33 12.87
CA GLN A 293 -15.07 34.97 11.59
C GLN A 293 -13.74 34.48 11.00
N ASP A 294 -12.94 33.75 11.78
CA ASP A 294 -11.62 33.25 11.35
C ASP A 294 -11.67 31.81 10.86
N ASP A 295 -10.74 31.51 9.95
CA ASP A 295 -10.49 30.16 9.46
C ASP A 295 -10.09 29.21 10.61
N PRO A 296 -10.45 27.91 10.55
CA PRO A 296 -10.04 26.92 11.54
C PRO A 296 -8.52 26.71 11.53
N VAL A 297 -7.94 26.51 12.72
CA VAL A 297 -6.51 26.19 12.91
C VAL A 297 -6.32 24.78 13.47
N TYR A 298 -5.25 24.11 13.04
CA TYR A 298 -4.96 22.70 13.32
C TYR A 298 -3.55 22.52 13.86
N TYR A 299 -3.27 23.06 15.05
CA TYR A 299 -1.94 22.96 15.65
C TYR A 299 -1.58 21.50 15.96
N ASN A 300 -0.35 21.10 15.60
CA ASN A 300 0.22 19.78 15.84
C ASN A 300 -0.56 18.61 15.20
N HIS A 301 -1.34 18.84 14.15
CA HIS A 301 -2.07 17.75 13.48
C HIS A 301 -1.13 16.73 12.84
N GLU A 302 0.09 17.11 12.45
CA GLU A 302 1.13 16.20 11.95
C GLU A 302 1.64 15.25 13.04
N VAL A 303 1.67 15.72 14.29
CA VAL A 303 2.05 14.91 15.47
C VAL A 303 0.96 13.89 15.79
N VAL A 304 -0.28 14.37 15.92
CA VAL A 304 -1.44 13.54 16.23
C VAL A 304 -1.75 12.60 15.06
N GLY A 305 -1.64 13.10 13.82
CA GLY A 305 -1.83 12.38 12.57
C GLY A 305 -0.87 11.21 12.43
N SER A 306 0.41 11.42 12.70
CA SER A 306 1.41 10.35 12.73
C SER A 306 1.07 9.27 13.78
N SER A 307 0.55 9.68 14.94
CA SER A 307 0.10 8.74 15.98
C SER A 307 -1.17 7.97 15.58
N VAL A 308 -2.10 8.61 14.89
CA VAL A 308 -3.33 7.98 14.34
C VAL A 308 -2.98 7.00 13.23
N ALA A 309 -2.14 7.42 12.28
CA ALA A 309 -1.63 6.58 11.20
C ALA A 309 -0.98 5.30 11.74
N LYS A 310 -0.12 5.42 12.76
CA LYS A 310 0.49 4.28 13.45
C LYS A 310 -0.54 3.31 14.00
N LYS A 311 -1.61 3.81 14.64
CA LYS A 311 -2.68 2.96 15.20
C LYS A 311 -3.45 2.23 14.09
N ILE A 312 -3.81 2.93 13.03
CA ILE A 312 -4.53 2.36 11.88
C ILE A 312 -3.69 1.28 11.20
N MET A 313 -2.43 1.57 10.91
CA MET A 313 -1.56 0.60 10.24
C MET A 313 -1.23 -0.61 11.12
N LYS A 314 -1.10 -0.44 12.45
CA LYS A 314 -1.00 -1.59 13.37
C LYS A 314 -2.26 -2.44 13.37
N ARG A 315 -3.45 -1.82 13.33
CA ARG A 315 -4.74 -2.52 13.24
C ARG A 315 -4.84 -3.32 11.93
N LEU A 316 -4.35 -2.75 10.83
CA LEU A 316 -4.26 -3.41 9.52
C LEU A 316 -3.00 -4.28 9.34
N LYS A 317 -2.21 -4.47 10.40
CA LYS A 317 -1.10 -5.43 10.46
C LYS A 317 0.05 -5.17 9.48
N TYR A 318 0.27 -3.94 9.04
CA TYR A 318 1.46 -3.57 8.27
C TYR A 318 2.75 -3.86 9.04
N SER A 319 3.86 -4.06 8.32
CA SER A 319 5.16 -4.27 8.95
C SER A 319 5.65 -3.03 9.69
N ASN A 320 6.53 -3.20 10.69
CA ASN A 320 7.06 -2.07 11.44
C ASN A 320 7.81 -1.07 10.53
N ALA A 321 8.54 -1.57 9.52
CA ALA A 321 9.27 -0.71 8.57
C ALA A 321 8.32 0.17 7.75
N GLU A 322 7.21 -0.37 7.25
CA GLU A 322 6.20 0.40 6.53
C GLU A 322 5.53 1.44 7.43
N ILE A 323 5.23 1.06 8.68
CA ILE A 323 4.63 1.97 9.67
C ILE A 323 5.59 3.12 9.96
N GLU A 324 6.85 2.84 10.22
CA GLU A 324 7.87 3.86 10.50
C GLU A 324 8.04 4.82 9.32
N PHE A 325 8.14 4.29 8.11
CA PHE A 325 8.24 5.10 6.89
C PHE A 325 7.02 6.01 6.69
N VAL A 326 5.80 5.47 6.73
CA VAL A 326 4.57 6.27 6.51
C VAL A 326 4.39 7.31 7.62
N THR A 327 4.63 6.94 8.88
CA THR A 327 4.46 7.84 10.02
C THR A 327 5.51 8.95 10.08
N LEU A 328 6.71 8.70 9.55
CA LEU A 328 7.74 9.71 9.31
C LEU A 328 7.27 10.73 8.27
N LEU A 329 6.79 10.26 7.11
CA LEU A 329 6.29 11.17 6.06
C LEU A 329 5.12 12.01 6.57
N VAL A 330 4.15 11.40 7.25
CA VAL A 330 3.04 12.12 7.89
C VAL A 330 3.54 13.11 8.94
N ARG A 331 4.60 12.78 9.70
CA ARG A 331 5.14 13.71 10.70
C ARG A 331 5.86 14.91 10.09
N GLN A 332 6.51 14.72 8.94
CA GLN A 332 7.36 15.72 8.29
C GLN A 332 6.69 16.44 7.11
N HIS A 333 5.44 16.10 6.76
CA HIS A 333 4.75 16.66 5.59
C HIS A 333 4.58 18.20 5.65
N MET A 334 4.57 18.76 6.86
CA MET A 334 4.48 20.19 7.11
C MET A 334 5.85 20.87 6.97
N PHE A 335 6.19 21.31 5.76
CA PHE A 335 7.32 22.21 5.54
C PHE A 335 7.01 23.29 4.49
N TYR A 336 7.71 24.41 4.62
CA TYR A 336 7.63 25.54 3.68
C TYR A 336 9.03 26.04 3.38
N TYR A 337 9.54 25.63 2.22
CA TYR A 337 10.86 26.05 1.76
C TYR A 337 10.80 27.50 1.26
N GLN A 338 11.79 28.28 1.68
CA GLN A 338 12.03 29.63 1.18
C GLN A 338 13.51 29.76 0.79
N ASP A 339 13.81 30.64 -0.15
CA ASP A 339 15.17 30.80 -0.69
C ASP A 339 16.17 31.27 0.40
N GLU A 340 15.67 31.85 1.50
CA GLU A 340 16.44 32.33 2.66
C GLU A 340 16.91 31.21 3.61
N TRP A 341 16.49 29.96 3.42
CA TRP A 341 17.04 28.84 4.21
C TRP A 341 18.57 28.85 4.10
N THR A 342 19.28 28.64 5.20
CA THR A 342 20.73 28.42 5.16
C THR A 342 21.01 26.97 4.77
N ASP A 343 22.24 26.66 4.32
CA ASP A 343 22.62 25.27 4.05
C ASP A 343 22.48 24.42 5.31
N GLY A 344 22.78 24.97 6.49
CA GLY A 344 22.53 24.28 7.77
C GLY A 344 21.05 24.01 8.05
N ALA A 345 20.13 24.90 7.65
CA ALA A 345 18.70 24.62 7.72
C ALA A 345 18.30 23.47 6.77
N VAL A 346 18.87 23.43 5.57
CA VAL A 346 18.65 22.33 4.62
C VAL A 346 19.20 21.01 5.17
N ARG A 347 20.41 21.00 5.75
CA ARG A 347 20.99 19.80 6.38
C ARG A 347 20.17 19.30 7.58
N ARG A 348 19.67 20.21 8.43
CA ARG A 348 18.74 19.85 9.52
C ARG A 348 17.45 19.22 8.99
N PHE A 349 16.89 19.77 7.92
CA PHE A 349 15.73 19.18 7.25
C PHE A 349 16.06 17.78 6.71
N MET A 350 17.19 17.62 6.01
CA MET A 350 17.66 16.32 5.50
C MET A 350 17.83 15.29 6.62
N ARG A 351 18.40 15.68 7.76
CA ARG A 351 18.52 14.80 8.93
C ARG A 351 17.18 14.44 9.55
N ALA A 352 16.27 15.39 9.68
CA ALA A 352 14.96 15.16 10.28
C ALA A 352 14.08 14.21 9.45
N VAL A 353 14.27 14.22 8.13
CA VAL A 353 13.55 13.37 7.18
C VAL A 353 14.30 12.07 6.89
N GLY A 354 15.62 12.05 6.93
CA GLY A 354 16.44 11.00 6.33
C GLY A 354 16.59 11.23 4.83
N VAL A 355 17.82 11.19 4.32
CA VAL A 355 18.16 11.56 2.93
C VAL A 355 17.38 10.70 1.94
N GLU A 356 17.25 9.42 2.23
CA GLU A 356 16.50 8.44 1.43
C GLU A 356 14.99 8.73 1.36
N ASN A 357 14.43 9.44 2.34
CA ASN A 357 13.00 9.73 2.42
C ASN A 357 12.64 11.11 1.85
N ILE A 358 13.63 11.92 1.43
CA ILE A 358 13.41 13.27 0.87
C ILE A 358 12.54 13.20 -0.37
N LYS A 359 12.92 12.39 -1.36
CA LYS A 359 12.15 12.28 -2.62
C LYS A 359 10.69 11.85 -2.36
N PRO A 360 10.41 10.79 -1.57
CA PRO A 360 9.04 10.45 -1.15
C PRO A 360 8.28 11.60 -0.45
N LEU A 361 8.94 12.33 0.45
CA LEU A 361 8.33 13.47 1.15
C LEU A 361 7.98 14.61 0.20
N LEU A 362 8.85 14.93 -0.75
CA LEU A 362 8.58 15.94 -1.76
C LEU A 362 7.40 15.53 -2.64
N LYS A 363 7.30 14.25 -3.02
CA LYS A 363 6.16 13.71 -3.78
C LYS A 363 4.85 13.81 -3.02
N LEU A 364 4.86 13.51 -1.72
CA LEU A 364 3.70 13.75 -0.85
C LEU A 364 3.31 15.24 -0.83
N ARG A 365 4.29 16.14 -0.73
CA ARG A 365 4.04 17.59 -0.69
C ARG A 365 3.50 18.14 -2.02
N GLU A 366 4.00 17.65 -3.15
CA GLU A 366 3.46 17.95 -4.48
C GLU A 366 1.99 17.55 -4.56
N ALA A 367 1.68 16.31 -4.15
CA ALA A 367 0.33 15.77 -4.18
C ALA A 367 -0.64 16.53 -3.25
N ASP A 368 -0.23 16.88 -2.03
CA ASP A 368 -1.00 17.70 -1.08
C ASP A 368 -1.37 19.06 -1.69
N ARG A 369 -0.42 19.70 -2.35
CA ARG A 369 -0.66 21.00 -3.00
C ARG A 369 -1.63 20.90 -4.17
N ILE A 370 -1.53 19.85 -4.99
CA ILE A 370 -2.50 19.57 -6.06
C ILE A 370 -3.88 19.29 -5.45
N GLY A 371 -3.94 18.46 -4.41
CA GLY A 371 -5.15 18.08 -3.70
C GLY A 371 -5.86 19.23 -2.98
N SER A 372 -5.15 20.32 -2.66
CA SER A 372 -5.74 21.55 -2.12
C SER A 372 -6.69 22.26 -3.10
N GLY A 373 -6.46 22.10 -4.41
CA GLY A 373 -7.31 22.63 -5.50
C GLY A 373 -7.26 24.15 -5.74
N ASN A 374 -6.72 24.94 -4.81
CA ASN A 374 -6.71 26.42 -4.86
C ASN A 374 -5.31 27.06 -4.83
N ARG A 375 -4.22 26.29 -4.67
CA ARG A 375 -2.87 26.86 -4.58
C ARG A 375 -2.31 27.17 -5.98
N LYS A 376 -1.85 28.41 -6.17
CA LYS A 376 -1.31 28.93 -7.44
C LYS A 376 0.17 28.55 -7.68
N ASP A 377 0.60 28.58 -8.94
CA ASP A 377 1.90 28.12 -9.46
C ASP A 377 3.17 28.74 -8.85
N LYS A 378 3.12 29.86 -8.12
CA LYS A 378 4.36 30.53 -7.63
C LYS A 378 5.19 29.65 -6.67
N GLU A 379 4.54 28.80 -5.88
CA GLU A 379 5.22 27.82 -5.01
C GLU A 379 5.72 26.59 -5.80
N SER A 380 5.30 26.38 -7.06
CA SER A 380 5.68 25.20 -7.88
C SER A 380 7.20 25.11 -8.06
N LYS A 381 7.90 26.26 -8.10
CA LYS A 381 9.36 26.32 -8.25
C LYS A 381 10.14 26.06 -6.97
N ALA A 382 9.51 26.09 -5.78
CA ALA A 382 10.21 25.94 -4.51
C ALA A 382 10.75 24.50 -4.30
N ILE A 383 9.96 23.50 -4.66
CA ILE A 383 10.33 22.08 -4.51
C ILE A 383 11.53 21.70 -5.42
N PRO A 384 11.52 22.02 -6.72
CA PRO A 384 12.69 21.79 -7.58
C PRO A 384 13.96 22.51 -7.10
N LYS A 385 13.83 23.75 -6.58
CA LYS A 385 14.97 24.49 -6.02
C LYS A 385 15.55 23.82 -4.78
N LEU A 386 14.69 23.41 -3.85
CA LEU A 386 15.12 22.68 -2.66
C LEU A 386 15.83 21.38 -3.04
N LEU A 387 15.29 20.61 -3.99
CA LEU A 387 15.92 19.37 -4.46
C LEU A 387 17.32 19.63 -5.04
N ALA A 388 17.45 20.60 -5.94
CA ALA A 388 18.76 20.96 -6.50
C ALA A 388 19.78 21.42 -5.44
N ARG A 389 19.31 22.05 -4.36
CA ARG A 389 20.17 22.45 -3.24
C ARG A 389 20.57 21.27 -2.37
N ILE A 390 19.65 20.33 -2.13
CA ILE A 390 19.94 19.06 -1.46
C ILE A 390 20.99 18.26 -2.24
N ASP A 391 20.82 18.13 -3.56
CA ASP A 391 21.76 17.41 -4.42
C ASP A 391 23.17 18.01 -4.33
N LYS A 392 23.31 19.34 -4.37
CA LYS A 392 24.59 20.03 -4.17
C LYS A 392 25.22 19.76 -2.80
N ILE A 393 24.42 19.73 -1.74
CA ILE A 393 24.91 19.45 -0.38
C ILE A 393 25.42 18.01 -0.27
N ILE A 394 24.75 17.07 -0.94
CA ILE A 394 25.15 15.65 -1.01
C ILE A 394 26.43 15.48 -1.83
N GLU A 395 26.51 16.11 -3.01
CA GLU A 395 27.70 16.09 -3.88
C GLU A 395 28.95 16.64 -3.20
N ALA A 396 28.79 17.62 -2.30
CA ALA A 396 29.87 18.18 -1.51
C ALA A 396 30.30 17.31 -0.31
N GLU A 397 29.88 16.03 -0.24
CA GLU A 397 30.26 15.04 0.78
C GLU A 397 30.10 15.51 2.25
N ASN A 398 29.06 16.30 2.53
CA ASN A 398 28.83 16.84 3.87
C ASN A 398 28.28 15.77 4.83
N ALA A 399 28.72 15.82 6.10
CA ALA A 399 28.19 14.98 7.16
C ALA A 399 26.75 15.37 7.53
N ILE A 400 25.82 14.42 7.43
CA ILE A 400 24.37 14.64 7.62
C ILE A 400 23.83 13.78 8.78
N THR A 401 24.52 12.69 9.09
CA THR A 401 24.17 11.74 10.14
C THR A 401 25.30 11.61 11.16
N VAL A 402 25.00 11.02 12.32
CA VAL A 402 26.01 10.77 13.37
C VAL A 402 27.14 9.88 12.87
N LYS A 403 26.86 8.99 11.90
CA LYS A 403 27.87 8.10 11.32
C LYS A 403 28.90 8.83 10.47
N ASP A 404 28.60 10.05 10.04
CA ASP A 404 29.48 10.86 9.20
C ASP A 404 30.45 11.71 10.03
N LEU A 405 30.28 11.73 11.37
CA LEU A 405 31.23 12.37 12.27
C LEU A 405 32.59 11.67 12.21
N LYS A 406 33.68 12.44 12.23
CA LYS A 406 35.05 11.90 12.31
C LYS A 406 35.43 11.36 13.70
N ILE A 407 34.47 11.31 14.62
CA ILE A 407 34.59 10.61 15.90
C ILE A 407 33.36 9.73 16.14
N ASP A 408 33.54 8.66 16.89
CA ASP A 408 32.44 7.76 17.29
C ASP A 408 32.26 7.70 18.82
N GLY A 409 31.34 6.85 19.28
CA GLY A 409 31.11 6.66 20.72
C GLY A 409 32.31 6.06 21.46
N ASN A 410 33.15 5.26 20.78
CA ASN A 410 34.34 4.67 21.40
C ASN A 410 35.44 5.70 21.60
N ASP A 411 35.60 6.63 20.65
CA ASP A 411 36.46 7.79 20.80
C ASP A 411 36.03 8.62 22.02
N LEU A 412 34.73 8.92 22.16
CA LEU A 412 34.21 9.66 23.32
C LEU A 412 34.46 8.94 24.66
N ILE A 413 34.29 7.62 24.71
CA ILE A 413 34.57 6.80 25.90
C ILE A 413 36.05 6.85 26.25
N ARG A 414 36.94 6.69 25.25
CA ARG A 414 38.39 6.61 25.47
C ARG A 414 38.99 7.96 25.86
N GLU A 415 38.64 9.03 25.15
CA GLU A 415 39.25 10.36 25.35
C GLU A 415 38.74 11.06 26.63
N PHE A 416 37.49 10.82 27.01
CA PHE A 416 36.84 11.52 28.14
C PHE A 416 36.49 10.61 29.32
N ASN A 417 36.84 9.32 29.28
CA ASN A 417 36.52 8.32 30.32
C ASN A 417 35.01 8.24 30.63
N LEU A 418 34.16 8.41 29.61
CA LEU A 418 32.70 8.36 29.76
C LEU A 418 32.19 6.92 29.89
N LYS A 419 31.21 6.69 30.76
CA LYS A 419 30.50 5.41 30.83
C LYS A 419 29.57 5.25 29.62
N GLN A 420 29.46 4.02 29.11
CA GLN A 420 28.52 3.71 28.05
C GLN A 420 27.09 4.05 28.49
N GLY A 421 26.36 4.84 27.69
CA GLY A 421 25.00 5.22 28.02
C GLY A 421 24.41 6.31 27.12
N PRO A 422 23.17 6.76 27.39
CA PRO A 422 22.44 7.74 26.57
C PRO A 422 23.17 9.07 26.38
N MET A 423 24.10 9.41 27.28
CA MET A 423 24.88 10.64 27.24
C MET A 423 25.80 10.71 26.01
N ILE A 424 26.39 9.59 25.59
CA ILE A 424 27.21 9.52 24.37
C ILE A 424 26.38 9.92 23.16
N GLY A 425 25.16 9.39 23.07
CA GLY A 425 24.22 9.77 22.02
C GLY A 425 23.88 11.26 22.05
N LYS A 426 23.70 11.87 23.24
CA LYS A 426 23.47 13.31 23.36
C LYS A 426 24.65 14.13 22.84
N ILE A 427 25.88 13.76 23.20
CA ILE A 427 27.11 14.44 22.75
C ILE A 427 27.24 14.33 21.22
N LEU A 428 27.12 13.12 20.67
CA LEU A 428 27.20 12.91 19.22
C LEU A 428 26.11 13.70 18.46
N ASN A 429 24.91 13.81 19.01
CA ASN A 429 23.85 14.63 18.40
C ASN A 429 24.14 16.13 18.49
N TYR A 430 24.74 16.61 19.60
CA TYR A 430 25.19 17.99 19.74
C TYR A 430 26.30 18.34 18.73
N LEU A 431 27.30 17.47 18.60
CA LEU A 431 28.37 17.65 17.63
C LEU A 431 27.83 17.65 16.20
N LEU A 432 26.89 16.75 15.92
CA LEU A 432 26.16 16.76 14.66
C LEU A 432 25.44 18.09 14.43
N ASP A 433 24.74 18.66 15.42
CA ASP A 433 24.10 19.97 15.28
C ASP A 433 25.09 21.08 14.89
N LEU A 434 26.29 21.08 15.47
CA LEU A 434 27.36 22.03 15.11
C LEU A 434 27.83 21.88 13.66
N ILE A 435 28.14 20.65 13.22
CA ILE A 435 28.64 20.41 11.86
C ILE A 435 27.56 20.60 10.79
N LEU A 436 26.27 20.48 11.15
CA LEU A 436 25.20 20.82 10.22
C LEU A 436 25.23 22.31 9.88
N ASP A 437 25.61 23.19 10.81
CA ASP A 437 25.79 24.62 10.53
C ASP A 437 27.16 24.93 9.91
N GLU A 438 28.23 24.34 10.46
CA GLU A 438 29.63 24.56 10.04
C GLU A 438 30.33 23.22 9.73
N PRO A 439 30.23 22.69 8.49
CA PRO A 439 30.76 21.37 8.13
C PRO A 439 32.27 21.21 8.32
N ASP A 440 33.03 22.31 8.16
CA ASP A 440 34.48 22.35 8.32
C ASP A 440 34.93 22.00 9.75
N LEU A 441 34.01 21.98 10.73
CA LEU A 441 34.28 21.54 12.09
C LEU A 441 34.35 20.01 12.24
N ASN A 442 34.01 19.23 11.20
CA ASN A 442 34.03 17.77 11.22
C ASN A 442 35.44 17.19 11.12
N GLU A 443 36.35 17.64 11.98
CA GLU A 443 37.69 17.12 12.15
C GLU A 443 37.86 16.58 13.56
N LYS A 444 38.54 15.44 13.70
CA LYS A 444 38.61 14.69 14.96
C LYS A 444 39.02 15.56 16.16
N ASP A 445 40.09 16.33 16.00
CA ASP A 445 40.63 17.18 17.08
C ASP A 445 39.66 18.32 17.45
N ILE A 446 38.98 18.90 16.46
CA ILE A 446 37.98 19.95 16.67
C ILE A 446 36.77 19.39 17.42
N LEU A 447 36.29 18.19 17.05
CA LEU A 447 35.15 17.56 17.70
C LEU A 447 35.45 17.13 19.14
N ILE A 448 36.68 16.71 19.42
CA ILE A 448 37.16 16.49 20.79
C ILE A 448 37.10 17.81 21.58
N GLU A 449 37.60 18.91 21.03
CA GLU A 449 37.53 20.21 21.71
C GLU A 449 36.08 20.64 21.99
N LYS A 450 35.20 20.54 21.00
CA LYS A 450 33.77 20.86 21.16
C LYS A 450 33.08 19.97 22.19
N THR A 451 33.50 18.70 22.30
CA THR A 451 33.02 17.79 23.35
C THR A 451 33.44 18.27 24.73
N ARG A 452 34.70 18.69 24.91
CA ARG A 452 35.18 19.22 26.19
C ARG A 452 34.35 20.42 26.65
N ILE A 453 34.16 21.39 25.75
CA ILE A 453 33.32 22.58 26.01
C ILE A 453 31.89 22.18 26.40
N PHE A 454 31.32 21.19 25.72
CA PHE A 454 29.97 20.70 26.02
C PHE A 454 29.88 20.07 27.41
N LEU A 455 30.85 19.23 27.80
CA LEU A 455 30.89 18.61 29.12
C LEU A 455 31.04 19.65 30.24
N GLU A 456 31.95 20.62 30.06
CA GLU A 456 32.16 21.74 30.98
C GLU A 456 30.88 22.58 31.15
N SER A 457 30.24 22.94 30.03
CA SER A 457 29.01 23.77 30.03
C SER A 457 27.81 23.08 30.68
N ASN A 458 27.81 21.75 30.76
CA ASN A 458 26.73 20.96 31.36
C ASN A 458 27.09 20.44 32.78
N ASN A 459 28.21 20.88 33.37
CA ASN A 459 28.73 20.42 34.66
C ASN A 459 28.83 18.89 34.78
N ILE A 460 29.15 18.22 33.67
CA ILE A 460 29.30 16.77 33.65
C ILE A 460 30.74 16.46 34.03
N ASN A 461 31.01 16.42 35.33
CA ASN A 461 32.31 16.01 35.85
C ASN A 461 32.47 14.50 35.79
N ASN A 462 33.66 14.07 35.40
CA ASN A 462 34.10 12.68 35.46
C ASN A 462 34.16 12.20 36.92
N GLU A 463 33.05 11.73 37.46
CA GLU A 463 33.09 10.87 38.64
C GLU A 463 33.59 9.50 38.20
N ALA A 464 34.83 9.22 38.63
CA ALA A 464 35.56 7.96 38.44
C ALA A 464 34.72 6.72 38.80
#